data_AF-A0A3B1D6B3-F1
#
_entry.id   AF-A0A3B1D6B3-F1
#
_cell.length_a   1.000
_cell.length_b   1.000
_cell.length_c   1.000
_cell.angle_alpha   90.00
_cell.angle_beta   90.00
_cell.angle_gamma   90.00
#
_symmetry.space_group_name_H-M   'P 1'
#
loop_
_entity.id
_entity.type
_entity.pdbx_description
1 polymer ?
#
loop_
_entity_poly.entity_id
_entity_poly.type
_entity_poly.pdbx_seq_one_letter_code
_entity_poly.pdbx_strand_id
1 'polypeptide(L)'
;MPGRYKLKIFVPTRKLTVNYLDSTPSMNVRKMVFLLLVVTLFSAVPAYLFADPAPAVQLYTNNPVVATVDGEYLMMNDLKTARMHDAMFQLYGVQSQALKEKILQQLAKKRPEFLKDEVPEVTEKDISRFYEKTPGVKDLGSPEKMRDEIREYLQRVFRDSYIEKKFQFALKKKWVKIHLKPPNDFKVVAELNSAMLWAKEDAKVSRKVFLLEYSDFQCPFCKRVQGTLKKLRKTYSEKVQFGYRHFPLPFHKEATFLAEAVECARDQDRFWEMQSVLYGIDDETFVLTEIELVKLAKKAGVKNLKEFQTCAQKRKYKTRVTEDMREGARLGIQGTPTFILGIYDLENGTVSGEMFSGAVSNEKFVEVIEKYLSLSRAEAKLVR
;
A
#
# COMPACT_ATOMS: atom_id res chain seq x y z
N MET A 1 25.90 15.75 -27.22
CA MET A 1 26.28 14.37 -27.58
C MET A 1 25.76 13.42 -26.50
N PRO A 2 24.84 12.49 -26.78
CA PRO A 2 24.45 11.47 -25.82
C PRO A 2 25.17 10.15 -26.12
N GLY A 3 26.03 9.72 -25.19
CA GLY A 3 26.75 8.45 -25.26
C GLY A 3 25.85 7.27 -24.93
N ARG A 4 25.76 6.31 -25.85
CA ARG A 4 25.04 5.04 -25.71
C ARG A 4 25.86 4.06 -24.87
N TYR A 5 25.30 3.54 -23.79
CA TYR A 5 25.83 2.36 -23.11
C TYR A 5 25.31 1.10 -23.81
N LYS A 6 26.22 0.28 -24.37
CA LYS A 6 25.91 -1.05 -24.93
C LYS A 6 26.14 -2.12 -23.86
N LEU A 7 25.09 -2.85 -23.50
CA LEU A 7 25.19 -4.07 -22.69
C LEU A 7 25.67 -5.23 -23.61
N LYS A 8 26.81 -5.85 -23.30
CA LYS A 8 27.28 -7.09 -23.96
C LYS A 8 26.77 -8.29 -23.16
N ILE A 9 25.92 -9.12 -23.76
CA ILE A 9 25.54 -10.43 -23.23
C ILE A 9 26.43 -11.47 -23.91
N PHE A 10 27.08 -12.30 -23.09
CA PHE A 10 28.00 -13.35 -23.51
C PHE A 10 27.21 -14.64 -23.73
N VAL A 11 27.35 -15.28 -24.89
CA VAL A 11 26.75 -16.60 -25.18
C VAL A 11 27.88 -17.56 -25.58
N PRO A 12 28.00 -18.75 -24.97
CA PRO A 12 28.99 -19.73 -25.38
C PRO A 12 28.45 -20.60 -26.53
N THR A 13 29.17 -20.61 -27.65
CA THR A 13 28.90 -21.45 -28.83
C THR A 13 29.36 -22.89 -28.60
N ARG A 14 28.44 -23.88 -28.74
CA ARG A 14 28.80 -25.28 -29.01
C ARG A 14 28.89 -25.49 -30.52
N LYS A 15 30.03 -26.00 -30.99
CA LYS A 15 30.26 -26.46 -32.37
C LYS A 15 29.51 -27.76 -32.63
N LEU A 16 28.77 -27.83 -33.73
CA LEU A 16 28.32 -29.07 -34.36
C LEU A 16 29.03 -29.19 -35.71
N THR A 17 29.89 -30.20 -35.81
CA THR A 17 30.51 -30.66 -37.06
C THR A 17 29.51 -31.55 -37.79
N VAL A 18 29.24 -31.23 -39.06
CA VAL A 18 28.56 -32.14 -39.97
C VAL A 18 29.45 -32.29 -41.20
N ASN A 19 30.00 -33.48 -41.39
CA ASN A 19 30.61 -33.90 -42.64
C ASN A 19 29.49 -34.46 -43.53
N TYR A 20 29.46 -34.09 -44.82
CA TYR A 20 28.88 -34.97 -45.83
C TYR A 20 29.63 -34.85 -47.16
N LEU A 21 29.84 -36.03 -47.73
CA LEU A 21 30.72 -36.38 -48.83
C LEU A 21 30.20 -35.92 -50.20
N ASP A 22 31.17 -35.66 -51.07
CA ASP A 22 31.04 -35.44 -52.51
C ASP A 22 30.27 -36.55 -53.23
N SER A 23 29.45 -36.14 -54.20
CA SER A 23 29.40 -36.76 -55.53
C SER A 23 28.48 -35.97 -56.47
N THR A 24 29.05 -35.44 -57.54
CA THR A 24 28.33 -35.13 -58.79
C THR A 24 28.41 -36.37 -59.70
N PRO A 25 27.44 -36.62 -60.60
CA PRO A 25 27.64 -36.11 -61.96
C PRO A 25 26.39 -35.78 -62.79
N SER A 26 26.64 -34.96 -63.81
CA SER A 26 26.04 -34.86 -65.15
C SER A 26 24.51 -34.69 -65.32
N MET A 27 24.14 -33.42 -65.48
CA MET A 27 22.89 -32.91 -66.06
C MET A 27 22.67 -33.38 -67.50
N ASN A 28 21.47 -33.89 -67.79
CA ASN A 28 21.00 -34.17 -69.15
C ASN A 28 19.90 -33.15 -69.51
N VAL A 29 20.21 -32.25 -70.45
CA VAL A 29 19.49 -30.99 -70.75
C VAL A 29 18.05 -31.18 -71.25
N ARG A 30 17.62 -32.42 -71.57
CA ARG A 30 16.25 -32.74 -71.99
C ARG A 30 15.24 -32.95 -70.84
N LYS A 31 15.67 -33.02 -69.57
CA LYS A 31 14.74 -33.08 -68.41
C LYS A 31 14.38 -31.71 -67.81
N MET A 32 14.99 -30.63 -68.30
CA MET A 32 14.84 -29.28 -67.72
C MET A 32 13.56 -28.54 -68.15
N VAL A 33 12.80 -29.06 -69.12
CA VAL A 33 11.56 -28.40 -69.61
C VAL A 33 10.28 -28.98 -68.98
N PHE A 34 10.36 -30.15 -68.33
CA PHE A 34 9.19 -30.74 -67.63
C PHE A 34 9.11 -30.37 -66.14
N LEU A 35 10.19 -29.84 -65.54
CA LEU A 35 10.22 -29.44 -64.13
C LEU A 35 9.72 -28.00 -63.89
N LEU A 36 9.51 -27.20 -64.94
CA LEU A 36 8.99 -25.83 -64.83
C LEU A 36 7.45 -25.74 -64.77
N LEU A 37 6.74 -26.86 -64.98
CA LEU A 37 5.28 -26.91 -64.86
C LEU A 37 4.76 -27.66 -63.60
N VAL A 38 5.65 -28.25 -62.80
CA VAL A 38 5.28 -28.91 -61.53
C VAL A 38 5.70 -28.08 -60.30
N VAL A 39 6.61 -27.12 -60.45
CA VAL A 39 7.05 -26.22 -59.36
C VAL A 39 6.08 -25.05 -59.11
N THR A 40 5.12 -24.80 -60.01
CA THR A 40 4.03 -23.83 -59.77
C THR A 40 2.81 -24.42 -59.07
N LEU A 41 2.82 -25.71 -58.71
CA LEU A 41 1.71 -26.37 -57.99
C LEU A 41 2.06 -26.75 -56.53
N PHE A 42 3.22 -26.35 -56.01
CA PHE A 42 3.60 -26.52 -54.60
C PHE A 42 4.01 -25.21 -53.91
N SER A 43 3.59 -24.07 -54.47
CA SER A 43 3.65 -22.75 -53.81
C SER A 43 2.30 -22.31 -53.22
N ALA A 44 1.39 -23.26 -53.01
CA ALA A 44 0.15 -23.07 -52.26
C ALA A 44 0.12 -23.97 -51.02
N VAL A 45 1.21 -23.95 -50.23
CA VAL A 45 1.01 -24.06 -48.78
C VAL A 45 0.62 -22.64 -48.38
N PRO A 46 -0.65 -22.37 -48.02
CA PRO A 46 -0.95 -21.09 -47.42
C PRO A 46 -0.01 -21.00 -46.23
N ALA A 47 0.72 -19.89 -46.15
CA ALA A 47 1.32 -19.48 -44.90
C ALA A 47 0.19 -19.24 -43.89
N TYR A 48 -0.41 -20.31 -43.37
CA TYR A 48 -0.85 -20.40 -41.99
C TYR A 48 0.43 -20.48 -41.13
N LEU A 49 1.29 -19.47 -41.31
CA LEU A 49 2.12 -18.96 -40.25
C LEU A 49 1.14 -18.65 -39.13
N PHE A 50 1.32 -19.33 -38.00
CA PHE A 50 0.93 -18.96 -36.65
C PHE A 50 0.36 -17.53 -36.54
N ALA A 51 -0.86 -17.33 -36.99
CA ALA A 51 -1.68 -16.23 -36.57
C ALA A 51 -2.32 -16.78 -35.30
N ASP A 52 -1.86 -16.32 -34.14
CA ASP A 52 -2.66 -16.44 -32.94
C ASP A 52 -4.07 -16.00 -33.32
N PRO A 53 -5.11 -16.83 -33.09
CA PRO A 53 -6.47 -16.42 -33.39
C PRO A 53 -6.68 -15.12 -32.60
N ALA A 54 -6.89 -14.02 -33.33
CA ALA A 54 -7.23 -12.75 -32.72
C ALA A 54 -8.31 -13.03 -31.67
N PRO A 55 -8.12 -12.66 -30.40
CA PRO A 55 -9.03 -13.09 -29.36
C PRO A 55 -10.41 -12.56 -29.72
N ALA A 56 -11.34 -13.51 -29.80
CA ALA A 56 -12.75 -13.31 -30.01
C ALA A 56 -13.24 -12.13 -29.17
N VAL A 57 -13.95 -11.20 -29.81
CA VAL A 57 -14.79 -10.17 -29.21
C VAL A 57 -14.17 -9.54 -27.95
N GLN A 58 -13.57 -8.35 -28.11
CA GLN A 58 -13.16 -7.50 -26.99
C GLN A 58 -14.38 -7.18 -26.11
N LEU A 59 -14.68 -8.06 -25.16
CA LEU A 59 -15.55 -7.77 -24.05
C LEU A 59 -14.87 -6.60 -23.34
N TYR A 60 -15.57 -5.47 -23.21
CA TYR A 60 -15.13 -4.39 -22.34
C TYR A 60 -15.11 -4.93 -20.90
N THR A 61 -13.96 -5.48 -20.50
CA THR A 61 -13.73 -5.94 -19.14
C THR A 61 -13.10 -4.80 -18.35
N ASN A 62 -13.41 -4.70 -17.06
CA ASN A 62 -12.78 -3.74 -16.15
C ASN A 62 -11.34 -4.15 -15.77
N ASN A 63 -10.82 -5.24 -16.33
CA ASN A 63 -9.49 -5.77 -16.11
C ASN A 63 -8.95 -6.47 -17.38
N PRO A 64 -8.66 -5.72 -18.46
CA PRO A 64 -8.21 -6.31 -19.71
C PRO A 64 -6.81 -6.92 -19.59
N VAL A 65 -6.48 -7.87 -20.47
CA VAL A 65 -5.08 -8.27 -20.71
C VAL A 65 -4.34 -7.06 -21.27
N VAL A 66 -3.25 -6.67 -20.61
CA VAL A 66 -2.39 -5.54 -20.99
C VAL A 66 -1.11 -6.00 -21.68
N ALA A 67 -0.65 -7.23 -21.42
CA ALA A 67 0.46 -7.82 -22.15
C ALA A 67 0.40 -9.36 -22.09
N THR A 68 1.16 -10.03 -22.96
CA THR A 68 1.46 -11.47 -22.86
C THR A 68 2.96 -11.64 -22.85
N VAL A 69 3.50 -12.43 -21.91
CA VAL A 69 4.94 -12.71 -21.76
C VAL A 69 5.12 -14.21 -21.67
N ASP A 70 5.79 -14.82 -22.65
CA ASP A 70 6.03 -16.28 -22.73
C ASP A 70 4.76 -17.15 -22.57
N GLY A 71 3.61 -16.65 -23.03
CA GLY A 71 2.32 -17.33 -22.93
C GLY A 71 1.53 -17.05 -21.64
N GLU A 72 2.08 -16.27 -20.71
CA GLU A 72 1.36 -15.78 -19.53
C GLU A 72 0.74 -14.40 -19.79
N TYR A 73 -0.50 -14.19 -19.33
CA TYR A 73 -1.21 -12.93 -19.47
C TYR A 73 -0.93 -12.00 -18.29
N LEU A 74 -0.45 -10.79 -18.58
CA LEU A 74 -0.47 -9.66 -17.65
C LEU A 74 -1.79 -8.92 -17.82
N MET A 75 -2.50 -8.70 -16.73
CA MET A 75 -3.80 -8.02 -16.64
C MET A 75 -3.63 -6.58 -16.16
N MET A 76 -4.60 -5.71 -16.44
CA MET A 76 -4.59 -4.32 -15.99
C MET A 76 -4.45 -4.18 -14.46
N ASN A 77 -5.00 -5.12 -13.71
CA ASN A 77 -4.87 -5.20 -12.27
C ASN A 77 -3.44 -5.55 -11.81
N ASP A 78 -2.62 -6.18 -12.65
CA ASP A 78 -1.24 -6.54 -12.31
C ASP A 78 -0.32 -5.30 -12.38
N LEU A 79 -0.76 -4.25 -13.07
CA LEU A 79 -0.07 -2.96 -13.12
C LEU A 79 -0.39 -2.05 -11.93
N LYS A 80 -1.31 -2.47 -11.05
CA LYS A 80 -1.76 -1.67 -9.90
C LYS A 80 -0.60 -1.43 -8.94
N THR A 81 -0.36 -0.15 -8.65
CA THR A 81 0.65 0.28 -7.67
C THR A 81 0.03 1.21 -6.64
N ALA A 82 0.68 1.36 -5.48
CA ALA A 82 0.30 2.35 -4.47
C ALA A 82 0.26 3.78 -5.05
N ARG A 83 1.20 4.13 -5.94
CA ARG A 83 1.19 5.44 -6.63
C ARG A 83 -0.06 5.66 -7.48
N MET A 84 -0.54 4.63 -8.17
CA MET A 84 -1.79 4.71 -8.92
C MET A 84 -2.99 4.85 -8.00
N HIS A 85 -2.99 4.16 -6.86
CA HIS A 85 -4.00 4.33 -5.83
C HIS A 85 -4.01 5.77 -5.29
N ASP A 86 -2.86 6.34 -4.93
CA ASP A 86 -2.74 7.72 -4.46
C ASP A 86 -3.26 8.70 -5.51
N ALA A 87 -2.89 8.52 -6.77
CA ALA A 87 -3.37 9.34 -7.88
C ALA A 87 -4.89 9.22 -8.06
N MET A 88 -5.46 8.01 -7.91
CA MET A 88 -6.90 7.78 -7.95
C MET A 88 -7.62 8.49 -6.79
N PHE A 89 -7.04 8.49 -5.58
CA PHE A 89 -7.59 9.21 -4.43
C PHE A 89 -7.46 10.73 -4.55
N GLN A 90 -6.34 11.23 -5.09
CA GLN A 90 -6.17 12.64 -5.42
C GLN A 90 -7.23 13.09 -6.45
N LEU A 91 -7.41 12.31 -7.52
CA LEU A 91 -8.44 12.57 -8.52
C LEU A 91 -9.84 12.57 -7.89
N TYR A 92 -10.15 11.57 -7.06
CA TYR A 92 -11.43 11.52 -6.35
C TYR A 92 -11.65 12.74 -5.44
N GLY A 93 -10.61 13.19 -4.72
CA GLY A 93 -10.69 14.40 -3.90
C GLY A 93 -11.02 15.64 -4.72
N VAL A 94 -10.34 15.83 -5.86
CA VAL A 94 -10.60 16.91 -6.81
C VAL A 94 -12.02 16.82 -7.38
N GLN A 95 -12.45 15.63 -7.79
CA GLN A 95 -13.82 15.39 -8.30
C GLN A 95 -14.88 15.67 -7.24
N SER A 96 -14.65 15.25 -5.99
CA SER A 96 -15.56 15.45 -4.87
C SER A 96 -15.73 16.93 -4.56
N GLN A 97 -14.65 17.71 -4.54
CA GLN A 97 -14.72 19.16 -4.31
C GLN A 97 -15.47 19.86 -5.44
N ALA A 98 -15.12 19.57 -6.71
CA ALA A 98 -15.81 20.13 -7.86
C ALA A 98 -17.31 19.77 -7.87
N LEU A 99 -17.65 18.54 -7.47
CA LEU A 99 -19.04 18.08 -7.36
C LEU A 99 -19.82 18.90 -6.31
N LYS A 100 -19.25 19.14 -5.13
CA LYS A 100 -19.88 19.97 -4.09
C LYS A 100 -20.21 21.37 -4.62
N GLU A 101 -19.25 22.02 -5.26
CA GLU A 101 -19.46 23.35 -5.84
C GLU A 101 -20.57 23.35 -6.90
N LYS A 102 -20.56 22.37 -7.82
CA LYS A 102 -21.59 22.25 -8.85
C LYS A 102 -22.99 22.00 -8.27
N ILE A 103 -23.08 21.18 -7.22
CA ILE A 103 -24.33 20.95 -6.50
C ILE A 103 -24.85 22.26 -5.90
N LEU A 104 -24.00 23.04 -5.22
CA LEU A 104 -24.41 24.32 -4.65
C LEU A 104 -24.85 25.32 -5.72
N GLN A 105 -24.13 25.40 -6.85
CA GLN A 105 -24.53 26.23 -8.00
C GLN A 105 -25.90 25.84 -8.57
N GLN A 106 -26.18 24.54 -8.69
CA GLN A 106 -27.48 24.05 -9.15
C GLN A 106 -28.60 24.31 -8.13
N LEU A 107 -28.32 24.12 -6.85
CA LEU A 107 -29.28 24.41 -5.78
C LEU A 107 -29.59 25.90 -5.70
N ALA A 108 -28.60 26.78 -5.85
CA ALA A 108 -28.80 28.23 -5.85
C ALA A 108 -29.82 28.70 -6.89
N LYS A 109 -29.79 28.10 -8.09
CA LYS A 109 -30.74 28.41 -9.18
C LYS A 109 -32.16 28.00 -8.86
N LYS A 110 -32.33 26.88 -8.16
CA LYS A 110 -33.67 26.32 -7.81
C LYS A 110 -34.18 26.83 -6.46
N ARG A 111 -33.28 27.30 -5.60
CA ARG A 111 -33.52 27.69 -4.20
C ARG A 111 -32.63 28.89 -3.84
N PRO A 112 -32.93 30.10 -4.31
CA PRO A 112 -32.11 31.29 -4.07
C PRO A 112 -31.95 31.62 -2.58
N GLU A 113 -32.92 31.22 -1.75
CA GLU A 113 -32.91 31.38 -0.30
C GLU A 113 -31.77 30.59 0.40
N PHE A 114 -31.22 29.58 -0.26
CA PHE A 114 -30.22 28.67 0.31
C PHE A 114 -28.82 29.30 0.42
N LEU A 115 -28.46 30.23 -0.47
CA LEU A 115 -27.16 30.91 -0.50
C LEU A 115 -27.21 32.38 -0.07
N LYS A 116 -28.24 32.79 0.70
CA LYS A 116 -28.33 34.19 1.18
C LYS A 116 -27.17 34.62 2.08
N ASP A 117 -26.51 33.68 2.75
CA ASP A 117 -25.31 33.96 3.53
C ASP A 117 -24.10 34.01 2.60
N GLU A 118 -23.33 35.09 2.64
CA GLU A 118 -22.11 35.25 1.85
C GLU A 118 -20.95 34.42 2.42
N VAL A 119 -19.94 34.16 1.58
CA VAL A 119 -18.68 33.57 2.06
C VAL A 119 -18.03 34.60 2.99
N PRO A 120 -17.65 34.22 4.22
CA PRO A 120 -16.98 35.14 5.12
C PRO A 120 -15.72 35.73 4.46
N GLU A 121 -15.54 37.04 4.59
CA GLU A 121 -14.31 37.71 4.13
C GLU A 121 -13.19 37.54 5.13
N VAL A 122 -11.96 37.43 4.63
CA VAL A 122 -10.76 37.38 5.48
C VAL A 122 -10.44 38.77 6.00
N THR A 123 -10.40 38.92 7.32
CA THR A 123 -10.04 40.19 7.96
C THR A 123 -8.54 40.28 8.23
N GLU A 124 -8.01 41.50 8.41
CA GLU A 124 -6.62 41.69 8.86
C GLU A 124 -6.34 40.98 10.19
N LYS A 125 -7.34 40.91 11.08
CA LYS A 125 -7.22 40.19 12.35
C LYS A 125 -7.00 38.69 12.14
N ASP A 126 -7.58 38.11 11.10
CA ASP A 126 -7.41 36.69 10.78
C ASP A 126 -6.01 36.42 10.21
N ILE A 127 -5.52 37.32 9.35
CA ILE A 127 -4.16 37.28 8.80
C ILE A 127 -3.12 37.39 9.92
N SER A 128 -3.22 38.41 10.78
CA SER A 128 -2.31 38.58 11.90
C SER A 128 -2.36 37.38 12.85
N ARG A 129 -3.55 36.86 13.14
CA ARG A 129 -3.70 35.67 13.98
C ARG A 129 -3.04 34.45 13.35
N PHE A 130 -3.21 34.24 12.05
CA PHE A 130 -2.61 33.11 11.34
C PHE A 130 -1.09 33.22 11.36
N TYR A 131 -0.53 34.40 11.07
CA TYR A 131 0.91 34.64 11.11
C TYR A 131 1.51 34.39 12.50
N GLU A 132 0.86 34.88 13.55
CA GLU A 132 1.35 34.73 14.92
C GLU A 132 1.24 33.30 15.47
N LYS A 133 0.21 32.55 15.06
CA LYS A 133 -0.12 31.25 15.65
C LYS A 133 0.31 30.05 14.81
N THR A 134 0.75 30.25 13.57
CA THR A 134 1.15 29.14 12.69
C THR A 134 2.67 28.94 12.76
N PRO A 135 3.15 27.80 13.30
CA PRO A 135 4.58 27.51 13.35
C PRO A 135 5.21 27.52 11.95
N GLY A 136 6.43 28.06 11.84
CA GLY A 136 7.20 28.09 10.59
C GLY A 136 6.86 29.24 9.62
N VAL A 137 5.74 29.95 9.80
CA VAL A 137 5.38 31.06 8.91
C VAL A 137 6.32 32.26 9.07
N LYS A 138 6.82 32.50 10.29
CA LYS A 138 7.79 33.58 10.57
C LYS A 138 9.15 33.37 9.91
N ASP A 139 9.48 32.12 9.56
CA ASP A 139 10.72 31.77 8.87
C ASP A 139 10.64 32.08 7.37
N LEU A 140 9.43 32.27 6.82
CA LEU A 140 9.18 32.53 5.40
C LEU A 140 9.25 34.03 5.03
N GLY A 141 9.09 34.93 6.00
CA GLY A 141 9.16 36.37 5.77
C GLY A 141 8.44 37.21 6.82
N SER A 142 8.52 38.53 6.69
CA SER A 142 7.82 39.46 7.60
C SER A 142 6.30 39.40 7.41
N PRO A 143 5.51 39.88 8.40
CA PRO A 143 4.05 39.90 8.30
C PRO A 143 3.55 40.62 7.03
N GLU A 144 4.21 41.70 6.63
CA GLU A 144 3.86 42.50 5.45
C GLU A 144 4.11 41.74 4.16
N LYS A 145 5.23 40.99 4.09
CA LYS A 145 5.57 40.16 2.92
C LYS A 145 4.63 38.98 2.76
N MET A 146 4.26 38.33 3.86
CA MET A 146 3.40 37.15 3.82
C MET A 146 1.90 37.49 3.76
N ARG A 147 1.53 38.77 3.94
CA ARG A 147 0.14 39.21 4.11
C ARG A 147 -0.79 38.73 3.00
N ASP A 148 -0.39 38.91 1.74
CA ASP A 148 -1.24 38.60 0.60
C ASP A 148 -1.36 37.10 0.37
N GLU A 149 -0.27 36.34 0.51
CA GLU A 149 -0.27 34.88 0.44
C GLU A 149 -1.15 34.25 1.53
N ILE A 150 -1.04 34.76 2.76
CA ILE A 150 -1.88 34.34 3.89
C ILE A 150 -3.34 34.69 3.61
N ARG A 151 -3.64 35.88 3.06
CA ARG A 151 -5.01 36.26 2.70
C ARG A 151 -5.58 35.29 1.68
N GLU A 152 -4.86 35.00 0.60
CA GLU A 152 -5.32 34.07 -0.44
C GLU A 152 -5.57 32.66 0.11
N TYR A 153 -4.65 32.17 0.95
CA TYR A 153 -4.80 30.89 1.63
C TYR A 153 -6.05 30.87 2.52
N LEU A 154 -6.21 31.86 3.41
CA LEU A 154 -7.35 31.94 4.32
C LEU A 154 -8.66 32.11 3.56
N GLN A 155 -8.66 32.84 2.44
CA GLN A 155 -9.85 33.03 1.62
C GLN A 155 -10.31 31.70 1.01
N ARG A 156 -9.35 30.87 0.57
CA ARG A 156 -9.64 29.50 0.11
C ARG A 156 -10.21 28.64 1.24
N VAL A 157 -9.60 28.69 2.43
CA VAL A 157 -10.07 27.95 3.61
C VAL A 157 -11.49 28.36 4.02
N PHE A 158 -11.78 29.66 4.07
CA PHE A 158 -13.11 30.17 4.43
C PHE A 158 -14.15 29.75 3.40
N ARG A 159 -13.81 29.84 2.11
CA ARG A 159 -14.67 29.36 1.02
C ARG A 159 -14.94 27.87 1.10
N ASP A 160 -13.91 27.04 1.30
CA ASP A 160 -14.07 25.59 1.37
C ASP A 160 -14.90 25.17 2.59
N SER A 161 -14.70 25.82 3.74
CA SER A 161 -15.50 25.62 4.95
C SER A 161 -16.97 26.00 4.72
N TYR A 162 -17.21 27.13 4.04
CA TYR A 162 -18.56 27.54 3.65
C TYR A 162 -19.23 26.51 2.74
N ILE A 163 -18.53 26.06 1.68
CA ILE A 163 -19.01 25.04 0.74
C ILE A 163 -19.38 23.77 1.49
N GLU A 164 -18.49 23.28 2.37
CA GLU A 164 -18.73 22.08 3.16
C GLU A 164 -19.97 22.21 4.03
N LYS A 165 -20.11 23.32 4.77
CA LYS A 165 -21.28 23.58 5.63
C LYS A 165 -22.58 23.56 4.83
N LYS A 166 -22.63 24.23 3.68
CA LYS A 166 -23.82 24.27 2.81
C LYS A 166 -24.10 22.90 2.19
N PHE A 167 -23.07 22.19 1.76
CA PHE A 167 -23.19 20.83 1.23
C PHE A 167 -23.76 19.87 2.26
N GLN A 168 -23.26 19.87 3.50
CA GLN A 168 -23.78 19.06 4.61
C GLN A 168 -25.23 19.39 4.93
N PHE A 169 -25.62 20.66 4.88
CA PHE A 169 -27.01 21.06 5.02
C PHE A 169 -27.90 20.47 3.91
N ALA A 170 -27.45 20.55 2.65
CA ALA A 170 -28.18 20.00 1.51
C ALA A 170 -28.38 18.47 1.61
N LEU A 171 -27.36 17.75 2.09
CA LEU A 171 -27.45 16.31 2.40
C LEU A 171 -28.49 16.02 3.51
N LYS A 172 -28.46 16.76 4.62
CA LYS A 172 -29.43 16.61 5.73
C LYS A 172 -30.88 16.86 5.27
N LYS A 173 -31.07 17.82 4.37
CA LYS A 173 -32.37 18.09 3.75
C LYS A 173 -32.76 17.09 2.66
N LYS A 174 -31.89 16.12 2.36
CA LYS A 174 -32.07 15.10 1.31
C LYS A 174 -32.31 15.71 -0.08
N TRP A 175 -31.74 16.89 -0.34
CA TRP A 175 -31.85 17.56 -1.64
C TRP A 175 -30.90 17.00 -2.70
N VAL A 176 -29.96 16.16 -2.26
CA VAL A 176 -28.83 15.70 -3.06
C VAL A 176 -28.66 14.20 -2.82
N LYS A 177 -28.50 13.45 -3.92
CA LYS A 177 -28.08 12.05 -3.90
C LYS A 177 -26.72 11.94 -4.60
N ILE A 178 -25.73 11.43 -3.89
CA ILE A 178 -24.36 11.32 -4.41
C ILE A 178 -24.16 9.93 -5.02
N HIS A 179 -23.70 9.91 -6.26
CA HIS A 179 -23.36 8.69 -6.99
C HIS A 179 -21.87 8.55 -7.26
N LEU A 180 -21.08 9.62 -7.04
CA LEU A 180 -19.63 9.56 -7.07
C LEU A 180 -19.18 8.66 -5.91
N LYS A 181 -18.55 7.53 -6.24
CA LYS A 181 -17.99 6.59 -5.27
C LYS A 181 -16.49 6.83 -5.16
N PRO A 182 -15.90 6.63 -3.97
CA PRO A 182 -14.45 6.55 -3.87
C PRO A 182 -13.93 5.46 -4.83
N PRO A 183 -12.69 5.55 -5.30
CA PRO A 183 -12.10 4.50 -6.11
C PRO A 183 -12.21 3.16 -5.35
N ASN A 184 -12.64 2.10 -6.04
CA ASN A 184 -12.91 0.80 -5.41
C ASN A 184 -11.73 0.38 -4.53
N ASP A 185 -12.06 -0.01 -3.28
CA ASP A 185 -11.14 -0.49 -2.25
C ASP A 185 -10.09 -1.40 -2.89
N PHE A 186 -8.84 -0.93 -2.97
CA PHE A 186 -7.73 -1.83 -3.19
C PHE A 186 -7.68 -2.71 -1.94
N LYS A 187 -8.30 -3.88 -2.01
CA LYS A 187 -8.05 -4.91 -1.03
C LYS A 187 -6.67 -5.43 -1.31
N VAL A 188 -5.74 -5.11 -0.42
CA VAL A 188 -4.43 -5.74 -0.43
C VAL A 188 -4.59 -7.10 0.21
N VAL A 189 -3.92 -8.11 -0.35
CA VAL A 189 -3.87 -9.46 0.20
C VAL A 189 -2.51 -9.61 0.85
N ALA A 190 -2.47 -9.50 2.17
CA ALA A 190 -1.24 -9.62 2.94
C ALA A 190 -1.11 -11.01 3.55
N GLU A 191 0.00 -11.67 3.31
CA GLU A 191 0.33 -12.93 3.98
C GLU A 191 0.68 -12.67 5.45
N LEU A 192 0.24 -13.53 6.37
CA LEU A 192 0.61 -13.40 7.78
C LEU A 192 2.05 -13.86 8.03
N ASN A 193 2.48 -15.00 7.46
CA ASN A 193 3.84 -15.54 7.57
C ASN A 193 4.47 -15.36 8.97
N SER A 194 5.51 -14.53 9.07
CA SER A 194 6.26 -14.21 10.28
C SER A 194 5.58 -13.28 11.28
N ALA A 195 4.39 -12.74 10.95
CA ALA A 195 3.68 -11.81 11.81
C ALA A 195 3.54 -12.36 13.23
N MET A 196 3.82 -11.52 14.23
CA MET A 196 3.50 -11.86 15.60
C MET A 196 2.04 -11.53 15.86
N LEU A 197 1.25 -12.54 16.25
CA LEU A 197 -0.15 -12.36 16.58
C LEU A 197 -0.31 -12.00 18.05
N TRP A 198 -1.14 -11.01 18.32
CA TRP A 198 -1.53 -10.65 19.67
C TRP A 198 -2.78 -11.44 20.04
N ALA A 199 -2.65 -12.39 20.95
CA ALA A 199 -3.77 -13.12 21.51
C ALA A 199 -3.80 -12.90 23.03
N LYS A 200 -4.99 -12.93 23.63
CA LYS A 200 -5.07 -13.29 25.05
C LYS A 200 -4.69 -14.77 25.16
N GLU A 201 -4.06 -15.15 26.26
CA GLU A 201 -3.82 -16.57 26.60
C GLU A 201 -5.12 -17.37 26.35
N ASP A 202 -4.99 -18.53 25.70
CA ASP A 202 -6.05 -19.47 25.31
C ASP A 202 -6.96 -19.12 24.11
N ALA A 203 -6.75 -17.99 23.43
CA ALA A 203 -7.56 -17.66 22.26
C ALA A 203 -7.09 -18.40 20.99
N LYS A 204 -7.85 -19.42 20.55
CA LYS A 204 -7.72 -19.99 19.18
C LYS A 204 -7.81 -18.86 18.15
N VAL A 205 -6.88 -18.82 17.20
CA VAL A 205 -6.88 -17.91 16.03
C VAL A 205 -8.09 -18.24 15.14
N SER A 206 -9.27 -17.77 15.54
CA SER A 206 -10.57 -18.09 14.94
C SER A 206 -11.33 -16.85 14.49
N ARG A 207 -10.71 -15.68 14.64
CA ARG A 207 -11.33 -14.39 14.31
C ARG A 207 -11.23 -14.16 12.82
N LYS A 208 -12.37 -13.93 12.16
CA LYS A 208 -12.40 -13.66 10.71
C LYS A 208 -11.95 -12.25 10.33
N VAL A 209 -11.88 -11.33 11.29
CA VAL A 209 -11.41 -9.95 11.05
C VAL A 209 -10.03 -9.78 11.64
N PHE A 210 -9.10 -9.25 10.85
CA PHE A 210 -7.72 -9.03 11.22
C PHE A 210 -7.31 -7.57 11.04
N LEU A 211 -6.45 -7.11 11.94
CA LEU A 211 -5.73 -5.85 11.85
C LEU A 211 -4.23 -6.16 11.94
N LEU A 212 -3.52 -6.03 10.83
CA LEU A 212 -2.09 -6.24 10.72
C LEU A 212 -1.37 -4.89 10.70
N GLU A 213 -0.47 -4.66 11.65
CA GLU A 213 0.39 -3.48 11.74
C GLU A 213 1.77 -3.77 11.11
N TYR A 214 2.25 -2.91 10.22
CA TYR A 214 3.65 -2.81 9.80
C TYR A 214 4.30 -1.62 10.49
N SER A 215 5.39 -1.86 11.22
CA SER A 215 5.89 -0.89 12.18
C SER A 215 7.40 -0.95 12.40
N ASP A 216 7.89 0.09 13.06
CA ASP A 216 9.31 0.42 13.21
C ASP A 216 9.52 0.98 14.62
N PHE A 217 10.54 0.48 15.33
CA PHE A 217 10.83 0.84 16.72
C PHE A 217 11.44 2.23 16.92
N GLN A 218 11.99 2.86 15.88
CA GLN A 218 12.48 4.23 15.91
C GLN A 218 11.47 5.25 15.34
N CYS A 219 10.36 4.79 14.77
CA CYS A 219 9.35 5.69 14.21
C CYS A 219 8.48 6.33 15.31
N PRO A 220 8.45 7.68 15.42
CA PRO A 220 7.66 8.37 16.45
C PRO A 220 6.15 8.19 16.26
N PHE A 221 5.66 8.02 15.04
CA PHE A 221 4.25 7.76 14.77
C PHE A 221 3.84 6.34 15.16
N CYS A 222 4.72 5.36 14.99
CA CYS A 222 4.53 3.99 15.47
C CYS A 222 4.39 3.97 16.99
N LYS A 223 5.28 4.66 17.71
CA LYS A 223 5.16 4.81 19.16
C LYS A 223 3.82 5.45 19.57
N ARG A 224 3.42 6.53 18.90
CA ARG A 224 2.18 7.26 19.20
C ARG A 224 0.92 6.40 19.04
N VAL A 225 0.87 5.55 18.01
CA VAL A 225 -0.33 4.75 17.70
C VAL A 225 -0.54 3.59 18.68
N GLN A 226 0.50 3.14 19.40
CA GLN A 226 0.40 2.04 20.35
C GLN A 226 -0.64 2.28 21.45
N GLY A 227 -0.83 3.52 21.89
CA GLY A 227 -1.88 3.89 22.84
C GLY A 227 -3.30 3.63 22.28
N THR A 228 -3.52 3.92 21.00
CA THR A 228 -4.76 3.62 20.28
C THR A 228 -4.94 2.11 20.11
N LEU A 229 -3.90 1.41 19.65
CA LEU A 229 -3.96 -0.06 19.47
C LEU A 229 -4.19 -0.80 20.80
N LYS A 230 -3.69 -0.30 21.93
CA LYS A 230 -3.99 -0.84 23.26
C LYS A 230 -5.47 -0.72 23.61
N LYS A 231 -6.11 0.42 23.31
CA LYS A 231 -7.55 0.61 23.49
C LYS A 231 -8.35 -0.32 22.58
N LEU A 232 -7.98 -0.41 21.31
CA LEU A 232 -8.64 -1.30 20.34
C LEU A 232 -8.52 -2.78 20.73
N ARG A 233 -7.34 -3.23 21.14
CA ARG A 233 -7.13 -4.60 21.66
C ARG A 233 -8.03 -4.88 22.86
N LYS A 234 -8.17 -3.92 23.79
CA LYS A 234 -9.10 -4.06 24.93
C LYS A 234 -10.55 -4.22 24.46
N THR A 235 -11.02 -3.40 23.52
CA THR A 235 -12.41 -3.39 23.05
C THR A 235 -12.75 -4.56 22.12
N TYR A 236 -11.82 -4.96 21.25
CA TYR A 236 -12.05 -5.88 20.14
C TYR A 236 -11.32 -7.21 20.26
N SER A 237 -10.63 -7.48 21.37
CA SER A 237 -9.86 -8.73 21.59
C SER A 237 -10.62 -10.01 21.28
N GLU A 238 -11.94 -10.06 21.44
CA GLU A 238 -12.74 -11.27 21.14
C GLU A 238 -13.23 -11.35 19.69
N LYS A 239 -13.12 -10.25 18.93
CA LYS A 239 -13.73 -10.09 17.59
C LYS A 239 -12.70 -9.88 16.47
N VAL A 240 -11.57 -9.25 16.79
CA VAL A 240 -10.52 -8.88 15.85
C VAL A 240 -9.19 -9.47 16.30
N GLN A 241 -8.49 -10.13 15.39
CA GLN A 241 -7.12 -10.57 15.61
C GLN A 241 -6.17 -9.42 15.27
N PHE A 242 -5.23 -9.13 16.16
CA PHE A 242 -4.22 -8.11 15.93
C PHE A 242 -2.89 -8.81 15.60
N GLY A 243 -2.15 -8.27 14.64
CA GLY A 243 -0.85 -8.77 14.23
C GLY A 243 0.16 -7.64 14.06
N TYR A 244 1.44 -7.97 14.20
CA TYR A 244 2.56 -7.06 14.02
C TYR A 244 3.56 -7.65 13.03
N ARG A 245 4.06 -6.84 12.09
CA ARG A 245 5.16 -7.13 11.18
C ARG A 245 6.19 -6.00 11.20
N HIS A 246 7.45 -6.40 11.03
CA HIS A 246 8.56 -5.45 11.02
C HIS A 246 8.64 -4.73 9.68
N PHE A 247 8.78 -3.41 9.71
CA PHE A 247 9.07 -2.61 8.53
C PHE A 247 10.07 -1.48 8.88
N PRO A 248 11.28 -1.83 9.35
CA PRO A 248 12.29 -0.84 9.70
C PRO A 248 12.69 0.00 8.48
N LEU A 249 12.61 1.31 8.62
CA LEU A 249 12.90 2.24 7.54
C LEU A 249 14.41 2.45 7.39
N PRO A 250 14.94 2.58 6.17
CA PRO A 250 16.39 2.60 5.92
C PRO A 250 17.12 3.78 6.56
N PHE A 251 16.41 4.87 6.86
CA PHE A 251 16.96 6.05 7.54
C PHE A 251 16.96 5.93 9.08
N HIS A 252 16.33 4.88 9.63
CA HIS A 252 16.38 4.56 11.05
C HIS A 252 17.49 3.54 11.32
N LYS A 253 18.66 4.04 11.73
CA LYS A 253 19.92 3.26 11.83
C LYS A 253 19.81 1.98 12.65
N GLU A 254 19.07 2.02 13.75
CA GLU A 254 18.95 0.93 14.71
C GLU A 254 17.69 0.09 14.52
N ALA A 255 16.71 0.55 13.73
CA ALA A 255 15.40 -0.07 13.63
C ALA A 255 15.45 -1.54 13.19
N THR A 256 16.34 -1.87 12.25
CA THR A 256 16.52 -3.26 11.80
C THR A 256 17.06 -4.14 12.93
N PHE A 257 18.05 -3.66 13.67
CA PHE A 257 18.64 -4.42 14.78
C PHE A 257 17.66 -4.57 15.95
N LEU A 258 16.87 -3.53 16.24
CA LEU A 258 15.80 -3.58 17.24
C LEU A 258 14.70 -4.58 16.85
N ALA A 259 14.31 -4.61 15.57
CA ALA A 259 13.37 -5.61 15.05
C ALA A 259 13.88 -7.05 15.24
N GLU A 260 15.15 -7.30 14.91
CA GLU A 260 15.80 -8.59 15.14
C GLU A 260 15.87 -8.96 16.62
N ALA A 261 16.18 -8.00 17.49
CA ALA A 261 16.25 -8.21 18.93
C ALA A 261 14.88 -8.56 19.53
N VAL A 262 13.80 -7.96 19.04
CA VAL A 262 12.43 -8.32 19.47
C VAL A 262 12.08 -9.75 19.08
N GLU A 263 12.53 -10.24 17.92
CA GLU A 263 12.40 -11.66 17.56
C GLU A 263 13.26 -12.56 18.46
N CYS A 264 14.43 -12.10 18.92
CA CYS A 264 15.20 -12.83 19.94
C CYS A 264 14.45 -12.92 21.29
N ALA A 265 13.66 -11.91 21.66
CA ALA A 265 12.78 -11.98 22.82
C ALA A 265 11.56 -12.89 22.57
N ARG A 266 11.10 -12.99 21.32
CA ARG A 266 10.02 -13.92 20.91
C ARG A 266 10.37 -15.38 21.16
N ASP A 267 11.65 -15.76 21.04
CA ASP A 267 12.12 -17.12 21.39
C ASP A 267 11.83 -17.51 22.85
N GLN A 268 11.54 -16.54 23.70
CA GLN A 268 11.24 -16.73 25.12
C GLN A 268 9.84 -16.19 25.48
N ASP A 269 8.94 -16.09 24.51
CA ASP A 269 7.56 -15.59 24.66
C ASP A 269 7.49 -14.17 25.25
N ARG A 270 8.46 -13.31 24.89
CA ARG A 270 8.55 -11.91 25.34
C ARG A 270 8.51 -10.89 24.22
N PHE A 271 7.92 -11.23 23.07
CA PHE A 271 7.80 -10.32 21.94
C PHE A 271 7.06 -9.03 22.34
N TRP A 272 5.85 -9.15 22.92
CA TRP A 272 4.98 -8.01 23.17
C TRP A 272 5.51 -7.11 24.28
N GLU A 273 6.13 -7.70 25.30
CA GLU A 273 6.81 -7.04 26.40
C GLU A 273 8.04 -6.27 25.89
N MET A 274 8.88 -6.90 25.06
CA MET A 274 10.04 -6.24 24.46
C MET A 274 9.60 -5.09 23.56
N GLN A 275 8.59 -5.31 22.71
CA GLN A 275 7.98 -4.28 21.88
C GLN A 275 7.45 -3.09 22.72
N SER A 276 6.79 -3.36 23.86
CA SER A 276 6.33 -2.31 24.77
C SER A 276 7.48 -1.56 25.45
N VAL A 277 8.57 -2.25 25.80
CA VAL A 277 9.77 -1.63 26.40
C VAL A 277 10.46 -0.72 25.40
N LEU A 278 10.61 -1.15 24.15
CA LEU A 278 11.24 -0.35 23.09
C LEU A 278 10.45 0.91 22.74
N TYR A 279 9.12 0.80 22.58
CA TYR A 279 8.29 2.00 22.38
C TYR A 279 8.23 2.90 23.61
N GLY A 280 8.56 2.38 24.80
CA GLY A 280 8.64 3.15 26.05
C GLY A 280 9.95 3.92 26.25
N ILE A 281 10.87 3.91 25.27
CA ILE A 281 12.08 4.73 25.32
C ILE A 281 11.69 6.16 24.95
N ASP A 282 11.69 7.07 25.93
CA ASP A 282 11.37 8.49 25.77
C ASP A 282 12.61 9.39 25.60
N ASP A 283 13.81 8.82 25.70
CA ASP A 283 15.07 9.54 25.70
C ASP A 283 15.64 9.65 24.27
N GLU A 284 15.62 10.85 23.70
CA GLU A 284 16.20 11.14 22.38
C GLU A 284 17.72 11.02 22.33
N THR A 285 18.38 11.00 23.49
CA THR A 285 19.82 10.76 23.64
C THR A 285 20.16 9.30 23.83
N PHE A 286 19.16 8.41 23.82
CA PHE A 286 19.37 6.97 23.98
C PHE A 286 20.27 6.42 22.88
N VAL A 287 21.45 5.96 23.29
CA VAL A 287 22.38 5.24 22.42
C VAL A 287 22.19 3.75 22.62
N LEU A 288 21.79 3.06 21.55
CA LEU A 288 21.69 1.61 21.58
C LEU A 288 23.08 0.99 21.65
N THR A 289 23.42 0.45 22.81
CA THR A 289 24.60 -0.41 23.00
C THR A 289 24.15 -1.83 23.30
N GLU A 290 25.07 -2.78 23.19
CA GLU A 290 24.79 -4.17 23.56
C GLU A 290 24.35 -4.30 25.03
N ILE A 291 25.00 -3.56 25.93
CA ILE A 291 24.66 -3.53 27.36
C ILE A 291 23.23 -3.00 27.56
N GLU A 292 22.89 -1.90 26.87
CA GLU A 292 21.53 -1.34 26.95
C GLU A 292 20.49 -2.29 26.38
N LEU A 293 20.78 -2.99 25.27
CA LEU A 293 19.87 -3.97 24.70
C LEU A 293 19.56 -5.11 25.70
N VAL A 294 20.58 -5.62 26.40
CA VAL A 294 20.39 -6.66 27.43
C VAL A 294 19.58 -6.13 28.62
N LYS A 295 19.77 -4.86 29.04
CA LYS A 295 18.95 -4.23 30.08
C LYS A 295 17.49 -4.12 29.66
N LEU A 296 17.22 -3.73 28.42
CA LEU A 296 15.86 -3.67 27.86
C LEU A 296 15.21 -5.05 27.81
N ALA A 297 15.95 -6.08 27.37
CA ALA A 297 15.49 -7.47 27.39
C ALA A 297 15.16 -7.94 28.81
N LYS A 298 15.99 -7.62 29.80
CA LYS A 298 15.73 -7.90 31.21
C LYS A 298 14.45 -7.20 31.70
N LYS A 299 14.25 -5.92 31.34
CA LYS A 299 13.03 -5.16 31.66
C LYS A 299 11.79 -5.77 31.01
N ALA A 300 11.94 -6.34 29.82
CA ALA A 300 10.89 -7.07 29.11
C ALA A 300 10.62 -8.47 29.70
N GLY A 301 11.34 -8.92 30.72
CA GLY A 301 11.12 -10.21 31.37
C GLY A 301 11.72 -11.40 30.61
N VAL A 302 12.70 -11.16 29.73
CA VAL A 302 13.51 -12.21 29.10
C VAL A 302 14.32 -12.93 30.18
N LYS A 303 14.17 -14.26 30.27
CA LYS A 303 14.75 -15.06 31.36
C LYS A 303 16.20 -15.45 31.09
N ASN A 304 16.48 -15.95 29.89
CA ASN A 304 17.82 -16.34 29.47
C ASN A 304 18.48 -15.21 28.66
N LEU A 305 19.12 -14.28 29.37
CA LEU A 305 19.78 -13.13 28.75
C LEU A 305 21.00 -13.52 27.91
N LYS A 306 21.68 -14.63 28.23
CA LYS A 306 22.83 -15.11 27.46
C LYS A 306 22.43 -15.64 26.09
N GLU A 307 21.33 -16.39 26.01
CA GLU A 307 20.76 -16.83 24.74
C GLU A 307 20.24 -15.66 23.92
N PHE A 308 19.55 -14.71 24.56
CA PHE A 308 19.10 -13.49 23.91
C PHE A 308 20.28 -12.70 23.30
N GLN A 309 21.33 -12.47 24.07
CA GLN A 309 22.54 -11.77 23.61
C GLN A 309 23.19 -12.49 22.44
N THR A 310 23.34 -13.81 22.54
CA THR A 310 23.89 -14.64 21.45
C THR A 310 23.02 -14.55 20.18
N CYS A 311 21.70 -14.58 20.33
CA CYS A 311 20.75 -14.43 19.23
C CYS A 311 20.90 -13.07 18.52
N ALA A 312 20.98 -11.99 19.29
CA ALA A 312 21.11 -10.63 18.78
C ALA A 312 22.46 -10.43 18.07
N GLN A 313 23.57 -10.85 18.69
CA GLN A 313 24.92 -10.77 18.12
C GLN A 313 25.02 -11.55 16.78
N LYS A 314 24.43 -12.75 16.72
CA LYS A 314 24.41 -13.56 15.50
C LYS A 314 23.44 -13.04 14.45
N ARG A 315 22.63 -12.02 14.77
CA ARG A 315 21.55 -11.50 13.92
C ARG A 315 20.65 -12.63 13.40
N LYS A 316 20.31 -13.56 14.29
CA LYS A 316 19.57 -14.81 13.97
C LYS A 316 18.33 -14.55 13.10
N TYR A 317 17.66 -13.43 13.32
CA TYR A 317 16.39 -13.07 12.68
C TYR A 317 16.50 -12.07 11.52
N LYS A 318 17.71 -11.79 11.02
CA LYS A 318 17.93 -10.87 9.89
C LYS A 318 17.09 -11.22 8.66
N THR A 319 17.06 -12.51 8.29
CA THR A 319 16.30 -12.98 7.12
C THR A 319 14.81 -12.73 7.29
N ARG A 320 14.24 -13.07 8.45
CA ARG A 320 12.82 -12.84 8.77
C ARG A 320 12.44 -11.37 8.64
N VAL A 321 13.22 -10.48 9.25
CA VAL A 321 12.97 -9.03 9.18
C VAL A 321 13.09 -8.52 7.74
N THR A 322 14.08 -9.02 6.98
CA THR A 322 14.25 -8.64 5.57
C THR A 322 13.06 -9.12 4.71
N GLU A 323 12.52 -10.31 4.98
CA GLU A 323 11.35 -10.86 4.29
C GLU A 323 10.08 -10.07 4.63
N ASP A 324 9.90 -9.67 5.89
CA ASP A 324 8.81 -8.77 6.29
C ASP A 324 8.86 -7.43 5.54
N MET A 325 10.05 -6.84 5.41
CA MET A 325 10.24 -5.62 4.63
C MET A 325 9.93 -5.81 3.15
N ARG A 326 10.39 -6.92 2.54
CA ARG A 326 10.13 -7.22 1.13
C ARG A 326 8.64 -7.39 0.86
N GLU A 327 7.94 -8.09 1.74
CA GLU A 327 6.51 -8.30 1.61
C GLU A 327 5.73 -6.99 1.79
N GLY A 328 6.07 -6.18 2.79
CA GLY A 328 5.50 -4.84 2.91
C GLY A 328 5.75 -3.98 1.67
N ALA A 329 6.95 -4.03 1.10
CA ALA A 329 7.29 -3.29 -0.13
C ALA A 329 6.51 -3.81 -1.35
N ARG A 330 6.31 -5.14 -1.47
CA ARG A 330 5.48 -5.76 -2.51
C ARG A 330 4.03 -5.30 -2.44
N LEU A 331 3.52 -5.11 -1.22
CA LEU A 331 2.19 -4.56 -0.95
C LEU A 331 2.11 -3.04 -1.17
N GLY A 332 3.22 -2.37 -1.49
CA GLY A 332 3.28 -0.94 -1.74
C GLY A 332 3.47 -0.09 -0.48
N ILE A 333 3.80 -0.69 0.67
CA ILE A 333 4.10 0.03 1.91
C ILE A 333 5.41 0.81 1.74
N GLN A 334 5.36 2.12 2.00
CA GLN A 334 6.51 3.03 1.89
C GLN A 334 6.87 3.69 3.22
N GLY A 335 6.06 3.48 4.26
CA GLY A 335 6.24 4.15 5.54
C GLY A 335 5.51 3.45 6.68
N THR A 336 5.86 3.84 7.89
CA THR A 336 5.31 3.29 9.12
C THR A 336 4.67 4.38 10.01
N PRO A 337 3.62 4.04 10.78
CA PRO A 337 2.94 2.75 10.77
C PRO A 337 2.05 2.63 9.52
N THR A 338 1.89 1.41 9.02
CA THR A 338 0.88 1.07 8.01
C THR A 338 0.04 -0.09 8.51
N PHE A 339 -1.25 -0.05 8.25
CA PHE A 339 -2.21 -1.04 8.71
C PHE A 339 -2.93 -1.68 7.55
N ILE A 340 -3.20 -2.97 7.68
CA ILE A 340 -4.08 -3.71 6.78
C ILE A 340 -5.21 -4.30 7.63
N LEU A 341 -6.44 -3.88 7.34
CA LEU A 341 -7.62 -4.31 8.09
C LEU A 341 -8.61 -4.98 7.16
N GLY A 342 -8.89 -6.27 7.40
CA GLY A 342 -9.70 -7.05 6.48
C GLY A 342 -10.17 -8.39 6.99
N ILE A 343 -10.61 -9.21 6.04
CA ILE A 343 -11.03 -10.58 6.28
C ILE A 343 -9.82 -11.51 6.19
N TYR A 344 -9.70 -12.39 7.17
CA TYR A 344 -8.70 -13.44 7.20
C TYR A 344 -9.21 -14.70 6.50
N ASP A 345 -8.43 -15.11 5.51
CA ASP A 345 -8.54 -16.39 4.87
C ASP A 345 -7.64 -17.40 5.59
N LEU A 346 -8.28 -18.33 6.30
CA LEU A 346 -7.59 -19.36 7.07
C LEU A 346 -6.85 -20.36 6.19
N GLU A 347 -7.38 -20.65 5.00
CA GLU A 347 -6.79 -21.65 4.09
C GLU A 347 -5.49 -21.13 3.50
N ASN A 348 -5.50 -19.85 3.09
CA ASN A 348 -4.35 -19.22 2.46
C ASN A 348 -3.44 -18.49 3.46
N GLY A 349 -3.84 -18.32 4.71
CA GLY A 349 -3.07 -17.58 5.72
C GLY A 349 -2.92 -16.09 5.38
N THR A 350 -3.91 -15.51 4.69
CA THR A 350 -3.84 -14.13 4.19
C THR A 350 -4.93 -13.24 4.78
N VAL A 351 -4.65 -11.94 4.86
CA VAL A 351 -5.63 -10.90 5.21
C VAL A 351 -5.91 -10.07 3.97
N SER A 352 -7.15 -10.14 3.47
CA SER A 352 -7.63 -9.32 2.36
C SER A 352 -8.39 -8.12 2.91
N GLY A 353 -7.82 -6.92 2.82
CA GLY A 353 -8.33 -5.76 3.55
C GLY A 353 -7.97 -4.39 3.01
N GLU A 354 -8.51 -3.36 3.65
CA GLU A 354 -8.14 -1.97 3.41
C GLU A 354 -6.76 -1.68 4.01
N MET A 355 -5.91 -1.02 3.22
CA MET A 355 -4.64 -0.47 3.70
C MET A 355 -4.79 1.00 4.05
N PHE A 356 -4.19 1.43 5.17
CA PHE A 356 -4.07 2.85 5.51
C PHE A 356 -2.80 3.11 6.34
N SER A 357 -2.22 4.30 6.18
CA SER A 357 -0.90 4.65 6.73
C SER A 357 -0.93 5.88 7.63
N GLY A 358 0.05 5.98 8.53
CA GLY A 358 0.26 7.11 9.44
C GLY A 358 -0.43 6.96 10.80
N ALA A 359 -0.37 8.02 11.61
CA ALA A 359 -1.00 8.07 12.94
C ALA A 359 -2.53 8.16 12.83
N VAL A 360 -3.17 7.03 12.51
CA VAL A 360 -4.60 6.91 12.25
C VAL A 360 -5.40 7.10 13.55
N SER A 361 -6.53 7.81 13.44
CA SER A 361 -7.39 8.09 14.59
C SER A 361 -8.12 6.84 15.07
N ASN A 362 -8.48 6.82 16.34
CA ASN A 362 -9.28 5.74 16.92
C ASN A 362 -10.61 5.55 16.17
N GLU A 363 -11.24 6.66 15.76
CA GLU A 363 -12.53 6.68 15.07
C GLU A 363 -12.44 5.97 13.72
N LYS A 364 -11.35 6.20 12.97
CA LYS A 364 -11.14 5.54 11.68
C LYS A 364 -10.93 4.04 11.85
N PHE A 365 -10.17 3.61 12.85
CA PHE A 365 -10.04 2.18 13.16
C PHE A 365 -11.40 1.55 13.49
N VAL A 366 -12.19 2.18 14.36
CA VAL A 366 -13.52 1.68 14.74
C VAL A 366 -14.43 1.57 13.53
N GLU A 367 -14.47 2.58 12.66
CA GLU A 367 -15.25 2.57 11.41
C GLU A 367 -14.93 1.36 10.54
N VAL A 368 -13.64 1.12 10.27
CA VAL A 368 -13.19 0.03 9.38
C VAL A 368 -13.36 -1.34 10.06
N ILE A 369 -13.12 -1.45 11.37
CA ILE A 369 -13.39 -2.67 12.14
C ILE A 369 -14.87 -3.04 12.06
N GLU A 370 -15.77 -2.11 12.36
CA GLU A 370 -17.21 -2.38 12.34
C GLU A 370 -17.73 -2.71 10.93
N LYS A 371 -17.16 -2.07 9.89
CA LYS A 371 -17.40 -2.45 8.48
C LYS A 371 -17.09 -3.93 8.25
N TYR A 372 -15.88 -4.39 8.56
CA TYR A 372 -15.48 -5.79 8.31
C TYR A 372 -16.15 -6.80 9.23
N LEU A 373 -16.47 -6.43 10.48
CA LEU A 373 -17.29 -7.27 11.36
C LEU A 373 -18.71 -7.44 10.83
N SER A 374 -19.31 -6.38 10.27
CA SER A 374 -20.63 -6.44 9.65
C SER A 374 -20.62 -7.36 8.41
N LEU A 375 -19.62 -7.19 7.53
CA LEU A 375 -19.44 -8.03 6.34
C LEU A 375 -19.27 -9.51 6.72
N SER A 376 -18.41 -9.81 7.69
CA SER A 376 -18.17 -11.18 8.16
C SER A 376 -19.44 -11.83 8.73
N ARG A 377 -20.29 -11.07 9.45
CA ARG A 377 -21.58 -11.57 9.94
C ARG A 377 -22.58 -11.81 8.81
N ALA A 378 -22.59 -10.95 7.78
CA ALA A 378 -23.48 -11.10 6.63
C ALA A 378 -23.13 -12.38 5.84
N GLU A 379 -21.85 -12.62 5.56
CA GLU A 379 -21.39 -13.87 4.93
C GLU A 379 -21.76 -15.11 5.75
N ALA A 380 -21.57 -15.08 7.08
CA ALA A 380 -21.93 -16.20 7.95
C ALA A 380 -23.44 -16.52 7.96
N LYS A 381 -24.31 -15.55 7.62
CA LYS A 381 -25.76 -15.77 7.48
C LYS A 381 -26.16 -16.33 6.12
N LEU A 382 -25.33 -16.19 5.09
CA LEU A 382 -25.61 -16.69 3.73
C LEU A 382 -25.20 -18.15 3.54
N VAL A 383 -24.29 -18.66 4.38
CA VAL A 383 -23.79 -20.04 4.35
C VAL A 383 -24.57 -20.96 5.29
N ARG A 384 -25.53 -20.42 6.06
CA ARG A 384 -26.51 -21.17 6.86
C ARG A 384 -27.83 -21.22 6.13
#